data_AF-A0AAQ4D1Q8-F1
#
_entry.id   AF-A0AAQ4D1Q8-F1
#
_cell.length_a   1.000
_cell.length_b   1.000
_cell.length_c   1.000
_cell.angle_alpha   90.00
_cell.angle_beta   90.00
_cell.angle_gamma   90.00
#
_symmetry.space_group_name_H-M   'P 1'
#
loop_
_entity.id
_entity.type
_entity.pdbx_description
1 polymer ?
#
loop_
_entity_poly.entity_id
_entity_poly.type
_entity_poly.pdbx_seq_one_letter_code
_entity_poly.pdbx_strand_id
1 'polypeptide(L)' 'MIEYLREVAKTVISFPADLEQLAKHFEQVSGVPGTIGCIDGSYISIRCPANKIRSTYINRHMSISLTAQACCDNNKKFVE' A
#
# COMPACT_ATOMS: atom_id res chain seq x y z
N MET A 1 5.43 -7.55 -20.47
CA MET A 1 5.72 -7.60 -19.01
C MET A 1 5.00 -6.46 -18.29
N ILE A 2 5.10 -5.23 -18.80
CA ILE A 2 4.37 -4.06 -18.29
C ILE A 2 2.85 -4.24 -18.42
N GLU A 3 2.41 -4.90 -19.48
CA GLU A 3 1.00 -5.19 -19.77
C GLU A 3 0.41 -6.10 -18.70
N TYR A 4 1.11 -7.20 -18.37
CA TYR A 4 0.73 -8.11 -17.30
C TYR A 4 0.68 -7.39 -15.94
N LEU A 5 1.68 -6.57 -15.62
CA LEU A 5 1.67 -5.78 -14.38
C LEU A 5 0.50 -4.81 -14.33
N ARG A 6 0.12 -4.20 -15.45
CA ARG A 6 -1.06 -3.33 -15.55
C ARG A 6 -2.37 -4.09 -15.34
N GLU A 7 -2.46 -5.34 -15.78
CA GLU A 7 -3.62 -6.19 -15.56
C GLU A 7 -3.74 -6.57 -14.08
N VAL A 8 -2.65 -7.03 -13.47
CA VAL A 8 -2.61 -7.38 -12.04
C VAL A 8 -2.82 -6.16 -11.14
N ALA A 9 -2.30 -5.00 -11.50
CA ALA A 9 -2.48 -3.78 -10.71
C ALA A 9 -3.96 -3.47 -10.45
N LYS A 10 -4.84 -3.73 -11.41
CA LYS A 10 -6.29 -3.48 -11.28
C LYS A 10 -6.98 -4.40 -10.26
N THR A 11 -6.38 -5.52 -9.90
CA THR A 11 -6.94 -6.48 -8.93
C THR A 11 -6.31 -6.36 -7.54
N VAL A 12 -5.18 -5.65 -7.42
CA VAL A 12 -4.41 -5.52 -6.18
C VAL A 12 -4.44 -4.09 -5.63
N ILE A 13 -4.56 -3.08 -6.50
CA ILE A 13 -4.57 -1.66 -6.15
C ILE A 13 -5.97 -1.10 -6.40
N SER A 14 -6.65 -0.75 -5.31
CA SER A 14 -7.95 -0.07 -5.34
C SER A 14 -7.80 1.39 -4.95
N PHE A 15 -8.62 2.24 -5.58
CA PHE A 15 -8.79 3.63 -5.21
C PHE A 15 -10.29 3.91 -5.01
N PRO A 16 -10.65 4.89 -4.16
CA PRO A 16 -12.03 5.29 -4.01
C PRO A 16 -12.56 5.91 -5.31
N ALA A 17 -13.88 5.86 -5.48
CA ALA A 17 -14.54 6.31 -6.71
C ALA A 17 -14.32 7.81 -7.02
N ASP A 18 -14.29 8.66 -5.97
CA ASP A 18 -14.15 10.11 -6.13
C ASP A 18 -12.70 10.56 -5.89
N LEU A 19 -11.88 10.41 -6.93
CA LEU A 19 -10.47 10.83 -6.91
C LEU A 19 -10.30 12.35 -6.88
N GLU A 20 -11.25 13.13 -7.40
CA GLU A 20 -11.17 14.59 -7.38
C GLU A 20 -11.35 15.14 -5.97
N GLN A 21 -12.32 14.62 -5.23
CA GLN A 21 -12.51 14.95 -3.83
C GLN A 21 -11.29 14.51 -3.01
N LEU A 22 -10.76 13.32 -3.26
CA LEU A 22 -9.55 12.85 -2.59
C LEU A 22 -8.35 13.78 -2.84
N ALA A 23 -8.15 14.21 -4.08
CA ALA A 23 -7.10 15.16 -4.45
C ALA A 23 -7.22 16.48 -3.69
N LYS A 24 -8.44 17.04 -3.62
CA LYS A 24 -8.72 18.28 -2.87
C LYS A 24 -8.42 18.11 -1.39
N HIS A 25 -8.81 16.98 -0.79
CA HIS A 25 -8.56 16.73 0.64
C HIS A 25 -7.08 16.57 0.95
N PHE A 26 -6.31 15.91 0.09
CA PHE A 26 -4.87 15.83 0.27
C PHE A 26 -4.19 17.17 0.06
N GLU A 27 -4.58 17.95 -0.95
CA GLU A 27 -4.04 19.28 -1.20
C GLU A 27 -4.24 20.21 0.01
N GLN A 28 -5.37 20.11 0.71
CA GLN A 28 -5.62 20.85 1.95
C GLN A 28 -4.63 20.52 3.09
N VAL A 29 -4.13 19.30 3.15
CA VAL A 29 -3.23 18.84 4.23
C VAL A 29 -1.75 18.95 3.85
N SER A 30 -1.41 18.67 2.59
CA SER A 30 -0.02 18.62 2.10
C SER A 30 0.41 19.87 1.33
N GLY A 31 -0.53 20.64 0.78
CA GLY A 31 -0.26 21.73 -0.16
C GLY A 31 0.19 21.26 -1.56
N VAL A 32 0.11 19.96 -1.85
CA VAL A 32 0.56 19.37 -3.13
C VAL A 32 -0.66 19.03 -4.01
N PRO A 33 -0.92 19.80 -5.08
CA PRO A 33 -2.07 19.59 -5.95
C PRO A 33 -2.06 18.22 -6.64
N GLY A 34 -3.25 17.64 -6.83
CA GLY A 34 -3.41 16.38 -7.56
C GLY A 34 -2.97 15.11 -6.80
N THR A 35 -2.63 15.22 -5.52
CA THR A 35 -2.23 14.08 -4.69
C THR A 35 -3.44 13.23 -4.34
N ILE A 36 -3.54 11.99 -4.84
CA ILE A 36 -4.66 11.08 -4.53
C ILE A 36 -4.29 9.99 -3.51
N GLY A 37 -3.16 10.13 -2.83
CA GLY A 37 -2.67 9.14 -1.88
C GLY A 37 -1.15 9.18 -1.72
N CYS A 38 -0.66 8.46 -0.72
CA CYS A 38 0.76 8.20 -0.51
C CYS A 38 0.98 6.68 -0.48
N ILE A 39 2.04 6.20 -1.12
CA ILE A 39 2.43 4.79 -1.07
C ILE A 39 3.58 4.65 -0.09
N ASP A 40 3.35 3.92 1.00
CA ASP A 40 4.38 3.49 1.92
C ASP A 40 4.23 2.00 2.24
N GLY A 41 5.34 1.35 2.58
CA GLY A 41 5.39 -0.06 2.95
C GLY A 41 5.67 -0.22 4.43
N SER A 42 4.80 -0.92 5.15
CA SER A 42 5.01 -1.28 6.55
C SER A 42 5.35 -2.76 6.69
N TYR A 43 6.11 -3.10 7.74
CA TYR A 43 6.44 -4.48 8.08
C TYR A 43 5.58 -4.97 9.23
N ILE A 44 4.63 -5.85 8.94
CA ILE A 44 3.77 -6.48 9.94
C ILE A 44 4.49 -7.71 10.48
N SER A 45 4.88 -7.67 11.76
CA SER A 45 5.55 -8.80 12.41
C SER A 45 4.64 -10.02 12.44
N ILE A 46 5.18 -11.17 12.02
CA ILE A 46 4.46 -12.45 12.03
C ILE A 46 5.35 -13.57 12.57
N ARG A 47 4.73 -14.68 12.96
CA ARG A 47 5.46 -15.95 13.09
C ARG A 47 5.67 -16.53 11.70
N CYS A 48 6.81 -17.20 11.48
CA CYS A 48 7.02 -17.93 10.23
C CYS A 48 5.89 -18.97 10.07
N PRO A 49 5.19 -18.99 8.92
CA PRO A 49 4.18 -20.00 8.68
C PRO A 49 4.78 -21.42 8.74
N ALA A 50 3.98 -22.38 9.22
CA ALA A 50 4.40 -23.77 9.29
C ALA A 50 4.77 -24.29 7.88
N ASN A 51 5.79 -25.15 7.81
CA ASN A 51 6.27 -25.75 6.57
C ASN A 51 6.74 -24.74 5.50
N LYS A 52 7.13 -23.52 5.90
CA LYS A 52 7.74 -22.53 5.00
C LYS A 52 9.18 -22.23 5.40
N ILE A 53 9.97 -21.77 4.42
CA ILE A 53 11.38 -21.43 4.61
C ILE A 53 11.46 -20.07 5.33
N ARG A 54 12.07 -20.03 6.51
CA ARG A 54 12.17 -18.80 7.32
C ARG A 54 12.75 -17.60 6.56
N SER A 55 13.78 -17.82 5.74
CA SER A 55 14.46 -16.74 5.01
C SER A 55 13.56 -16.02 4.00
N THR A 56 12.44 -16.61 3.55
CA THR A 56 11.51 -15.95 2.63
C THR A 56 10.61 -14.92 3.32
N TYR A 57 10.72 -14.77 4.65
CA TYR A 57 9.93 -13.82 5.44
C TYR A 57 10.81 -12.83 6.22
N ILE A 58 12.13 -12.84 6.00
CA ILE A 58 13.06 -11.92 6.66
C ILE A 58 13.04 -10.58 5.91
N ASN A 59 12.75 -9.49 6.62
CA ASN A 59 12.85 -8.13 6.08
C ASN A 59 14.28 -7.57 6.16
N ARG A 60 14.48 -6.35 5.67
CA ARG A 60 15.79 -5.64 5.70
C ARG A 60 16.34 -5.41 7.12
N HIS A 61 15.51 -5.54 8.16
CA HIS A 61 15.88 -5.42 9.57
C HIS A 61 16.08 -6.78 10.25
N MET A 62 16.30 -7.84 9.47
CA MET A 62 16.54 -9.20 9.96
C MET A 62 15.39 -9.78 10.82
N SER A 63 14.18 -9.21 10.69
CA SER A 63 12.99 -9.60 11.45
C SER A 63 11.99 -10.33 10.55
N ILE A 64 11.23 -11.27 11.12
CA ILE A 64 10.19 -12.01 10.39
C ILE A 64 8.95 -11.13 10.27
N SER A 65 8.56 -10.77 9.05
CA SER A 65 7.40 -9.90 8.80
C SER A 65 6.82 -10.09 7.40
N LEU A 66 5.57 -9.65 7.22
CA LEU A 66 4.97 -9.42 5.91
C LEU A 66 5.04 -7.93 5.56
N THR A 67 5.36 -7.62 4.30
CA THR A 67 5.22 -6.27 3.78
C THR A 67 3.74 -5.99 3.52
N ALA A 68 3.21 -4.94 4.14
CA ALA A 68 1.87 -4.43 3.88
C ALA A 68 1.97 -3.09 3.17
N GLN A 69 1.21 -2.95 2.08
CA GLN A 69 0.99 -1.71 1.35
C GLN A 69 -0.51 -1.57 1.16
N ALA A 70 -1.03 -0.37 1.33
CA ALA A 70 -2.45 -0.08 1.15
C ALA A 70 -2.62 1.38 0.69
N CYS A 71 -3.70 1.64 -0.04
CA CYS A 71 -4.14 3.00 -0.31
C CYS A 71 -4.86 3.54 0.94
N CYS A 72 -4.62 4.81 1.25
CA CYS A 72 -5.26 5.51 2.36
C CYS A 72 -5.78 6.87 1.93
N ASP A 73 -6.80 7.35 2.64
CA ASP A 73 -7.25 8.73 2.54
C ASP A 73 -6.34 9.71 3.31
N ASN A 74 -6.64 11.00 3.21
CA ASN A 74 -5.93 12.06 3.94
C ASN A 74 -6.09 11.97 5.47
N ASN A 75 -7.01 11.13 5.97
CA ASN A 75 -7.22 10.85 7.39
C ASN A 75 -6.47 9.59 7.86
N LYS A 76 -5.60 9.01 7.01
CA LYS A 76 -4.83 7.79 7.29
C LYS A 76 -5.71 6.56 7.47
N LYS A 77 -6.90 6.53 6.87
CA LYS A 77 -7.79 5.37 6.87
C LYS A 77 -7.63 4.61 5.56
N PHE A 78 -7.64 3.28 5.63
CA PHE A 78 -7.69 2.45 4.43
C PHE A 78 -8.94 2.75 3.62
N VAL A 79 -8.76 2.83 2.32
CA VAL A 79 -9.82 2.96 1.32
C VAL A 79 -9.97 1.62 0.61
N GLU A 80 -11.21 1.18 0.40
CA GLU A 80 -11.53 -0.14 -0.19
C GLU A 80 -10.99 -0.31 -1.63
#